data_AF-A0A7S1VSN4-F1
#
_entry.id   AF-A0A7S1VSN4-F1
#
_cell.length_a   1.000
_cell.length_b   1.000
_cell.length_c   1.000
_cell.angle_alpha   90.00
_cell.angle_beta   90.00
_cell.angle_gamma   90.00
#
_symmetry.space_group_name_H-M   'P 1'
#
loop_
_entity.id
_entity.type
_entity.pdbx_description
1 polymer ?
#
loop_
_entity_poly.entity_id
_entity_poly.type
_entity_poly.pdbx_seq_one_letter_code
_entity_poly.pdbx_strand_id
1 'polypeptide(L)'
;AALAEWNVLGVVLCGPGSGLDGDDGDARVTRAVPLSVRRARSFTEVLAWRRDRGTAGLGLPALPDETERPVAIAEEHVPTLPGITVPRTPDQDPLLRSHRERIGFVGAILSPHFGVEVTLRKGKTTEFCQHVLREGLKWPVKDSAALASLAVAVPAFVEVLRTGEQLDRLATGRLLLRVRDMWRSALWVAAAVLVTDETTEAGRAKVLRQCEETELHVSRELGMDECWEWPPLIDGTSLVRELALPKGPIVGLLLTAITDARFAQPDLTRDQAVQHARQVRDADPSLKKRRV
;
A
#
# COMPACT_ATOMS: atom_id res chain seq x y z
N ALA A 1 -8.54 -23.48 -0.82
CA ALA A 1 -7.72 -24.10 0.25
C ALA A 1 -7.07 -23.03 1.12
N ALA A 2 -6.17 -22.19 0.59
CA ALA A 2 -5.56 -21.08 1.36
C ALA A 2 -6.60 -20.16 2.02
N LEU A 3 -7.64 -19.71 1.30
CA LEU A 3 -8.73 -18.89 1.89
C LEU A 3 -9.52 -19.60 3.00
N ALA A 4 -9.57 -20.94 3.02
CA ALA A 4 -10.21 -21.71 4.09
C ALA A 4 -9.32 -21.82 5.34
N GLU A 5 -7.99 -21.76 5.19
CA GLU A 5 -7.05 -21.64 6.31
C GLU A 5 -7.04 -20.22 6.88
N TRP A 6 -7.32 -19.19 6.07
CA TRP A 6 -7.49 -17.82 6.56
C TRP A 6 -8.83 -17.59 7.29
N ASN A 7 -9.84 -18.45 7.06
CA ASN A 7 -11.00 -18.51 7.95
C ASN A 7 -10.60 -18.92 9.38
N VAL A 8 -9.53 -19.70 9.56
CA VAL A 8 -8.99 -20.01 10.89
C VAL A 8 -8.41 -18.75 11.53
N LEU A 9 -7.81 -17.84 10.75
CA LEU A 9 -7.42 -16.51 11.23
C LEU A 9 -8.65 -15.67 11.63
N GLY A 10 -9.76 -15.75 10.89
CA GLY A 10 -11.04 -15.16 11.32
C GLY A 10 -11.53 -15.72 12.67
N VAL A 11 -11.34 -17.02 12.90
CA VAL A 11 -11.65 -17.69 14.19
C VAL A 11 -10.64 -17.33 15.30
N VAL A 12 -9.39 -17.01 14.96
CA VAL A 12 -8.38 -16.55 15.93
C VAL A 12 -8.55 -15.08 16.29
N LEU A 13 -9.06 -14.26 15.36
CA LEU A 13 -9.33 -12.83 15.57
C LEU A 13 -10.67 -12.57 16.28
N CYS A 14 -11.65 -13.45 16.11
CA CYS A 14 -12.85 -13.52 16.93
C CYS A 14 -12.61 -14.53 18.06
N GLY A 15 -11.95 -14.10 19.14
CA GLY A 15 -11.55 -15.00 20.22
C GLY A 15 -12.65 -15.96 20.72
N PRO A 16 -12.30 -17.13 21.26
CA PRO A 16 -13.25 -18.12 21.76
C PRO A 16 -13.97 -17.56 22.99
N GLY A 17 -15.09 -16.87 22.80
CA GLY A 17 -15.67 -16.05 23.86
C GLY A 17 -17.13 -15.62 23.68
N SER A 18 -17.94 -16.36 22.91
CA SER A 18 -19.40 -16.21 22.98
C SER A 18 -20.04 -17.59 23.16
N GLY A 19 -20.07 -18.06 24.40
CA GLY A 19 -20.96 -19.14 24.80
C GLY A 19 -22.40 -18.65 24.64
N LEU A 20 -23.04 -19.10 23.55
CA LEU A 20 -24.49 -19.04 23.38
C LEU A 20 -24.96 -20.49 23.30
N ASP A 21 -25.05 -21.13 24.46
CA ASP A 21 -25.84 -22.33 24.63
C ASP A 21 -27.31 -21.88 24.68
N GLY A 22 -28.05 -22.14 23.59
CA GLY A 22 -29.43 -21.69 23.45
C GLY A 22 -30.10 -22.23 22.19
N ASP A 23 -30.54 -23.48 22.29
CA ASP A 23 -31.73 -24.15 21.75
C ASP A 23 -32.40 -23.68 20.44
N ASP A 24 -32.58 -24.68 19.57
CA ASP A 24 -33.40 -24.84 18.37
C ASP A 24 -34.28 -23.67 17.86
N GLY A 25 -33.82 -23.10 16.74
CA GLY A 25 -34.67 -22.44 15.76
C GLY A 25 -34.04 -22.61 14.38
N ASP A 26 -34.76 -23.27 13.46
CA ASP A 26 -34.36 -23.68 12.11
C ASP A 26 -34.19 -22.46 11.16
N ALA A 27 -33.39 -21.49 11.58
CA ALA A 27 -32.91 -20.40 10.77
C ALA A 27 -31.84 -21.00 9.85
N ARG A 28 -32.14 -21.09 8.55
CA ARG A 28 -31.12 -21.30 7.52
C ARG A 28 -30.10 -20.17 7.64
N VAL A 29 -29.05 -20.38 8.44
CA VAL A 29 -27.87 -19.54 8.48
C VAL A 29 -27.19 -19.72 7.13
N THR A 30 -27.59 -18.91 6.16
CA THR A 30 -26.76 -18.63 5.00
C THR A 30 -25.46 -18.07 5.57
N ARG A 31 -24.44 -18.92 5.70
CA ARG A 31 -23.11 -18.53 6.19
C ARG A 31 -22.64 -17.36 5.35
N ALA A 32 -22.74 -16.15 5.89
CA ALA A 32 -22.26 -14.96 5.23
C ALA A 32 -20.77 -15.16 4.95
N VAL A 33 -20.37 -15.02 3.69
CA VAL A 33 -18.96 -15.12 3.31
C VAL A 33 -18.20 -14.00 4.04
N PRO A 34 -17.14 -14.33 4.82
CA PRO A 34 -16.39 -13.33 5.56
C PRO A 34 -15.88 -12.21 4.63
N LEU A 35 -15.86 -10.97 5.14
CA LEU A 35 -15.45 -9.80 4.36
C LEU A 35 -14.05 -9.96 3.74
N SER A 36 -13.12 -10.59 4.48
CA SER A 36 -11.78 -10.94 4.01
C SER A 36 -11.80 -11.79 2.74
N VAL A 37 -12.66 -12.82 2.70
CA VAL A 37 -12.80 -13.72 1.54
C VAL A 37 -13.41 -12.98 0.36
N ARG A 38 -14.39 -12.10 0.60
CA ARG A 38 -14.96 -11.25 -0.46
C ARG A 38 -13.91 -10.31 -1.04
N ARG A 39 -13.10 -9.64 -0.21
CA ARG A 39 -12.04 -8.75 -0.67
C ARG A 39 -10.93 -9.46 -1.44
N ALA A 40 -10.54 -10.67 -1.01
CA ALA A 40 -9.60 -11.49 -1.77
C ALA A 40 -10.13 -11.81 -3.18
N ARG A 41 -11.40 -12.19 -3.28
CA ARG A 41 -12.06 -12.45 -4.57
C ARG A 41 -12.09 -11.19 -5.44
N SER A 42 -12.50 -10.06 -4.88
CA SER A 42 -12.52 -8.78 -5.60
C SER A 42 -11.12 -8.37 -6.07
N PHE A 43 -10.07 -8.65 -5.30
CA PHE A 43 -8.70 -8.39 -5.74
C PHE A 43 -8.29 -9.29 -6.91
N THR A 44 -8.66 -10.58 -6.90
CA THR A 44 -8.41 -11.46 -8.06
C THR A 44 -9.19 -11.01 -9.29
N GLU A 45 -10.40 -10.45 -9.13
CA GLU A 45 -11.19 -9.85 -10.21
C GLU A 45 -10.48 -8.61 -10.78
N VAL A 46 -9.96 -7.72 -9.94
CA VAL A 46 -9.16 -6.56 -10.37
C VAL A 46 -7.93 -7.00 -11.17
N LEU A 47 -7.19 -8.01 -10.69
CA LEU A 47 -6.02 -8.54 -11.41
C LEU A 47 -6.39 -9.20 -12.74
N ALA A 48 -7.47 -9.98 -12.78
CA ALA A 48 -7.95 -10.61 -14.01
C ALA A 48 -8.34 -9.57 -15.06
N TRP A 49 -9.14 -8.59 -14.65
CA TRP A 49 -9.55 -7.48 -15.50
C TRP A 49 -8.35 -6.72 -16.09
N ARG A 50 -7.32 -6.46 -15.27
CA ARG A 50 -6.08 -5.81 -15.73
C ARG A 50 -5.33 -6.66 -16.75
N ARG A 51 -5.23 -7.97 -16.53
CA ARG A 51 -4.52 -8.89 -17.45
C ARG A 51 -5.23 -8.98 -18.80
N ASP A 52 -6.55 -9.01 -18.80
CA ASP A 52 -7.35 -9.06 -20.02
C ASP A 52 -7.16 -7.80 -20.88
N ARG A 53 -6.98 -6.63 -20.25
CA ARG A 53 -6.71 -5.37 -20.97
C ARG A 53 -5.25 -5.12 -21.31
N GLY A 54 -4.32 -5.62 -20.50
CA GLY A 54 -2.88 -5.51 -20.73
C GLY A 54 -2.40 -6.20 -22.02
N THR A 55 -3.18 -7.13 -22.55
CA THR A 55 -2.90 -7.79 -23.84
C THR A 55 -3.45 -7.05 -25.06
N ALA A 56 -4.33 -6.05 -24.88
CA ALA A 56 -5.18 -5.53 -25.95
C ALA A 56 -4.92 -4.07 -26.38
N GLY A 57 -3.82 -3.43 -26.01
CA GLY A 57 -3.34 -2.25 -26.76
C GLY A 57 -3.19 -0.93 -26.01
N LEU A 58 -3.01 -0.94 -24.69
CA LEU A 58 -2.71 0.31 -23.98
C LEU A 58 -1.25 0.73 -24.11
N GLY A 59 -0.31 -0.15 -24.46
CA GLY A 59 1.11 0.20 -24.56
C GLY A 59 1.72 0.65 -23.22
N LEU A 60 1.08 0.31 -22.10
CA LEU A 60 1.80 0.31 -20.83
C LEU A 60 2.92 -0.72 -20.98
N PRO A 61 4.16 -0.41 -20.54
CA PRO A 61 5.19 -1.43 -20.52
C PRO A 61 4.60 -2.62 -19.76
N ALA A 62 4.71 -3.82 -20.35
CA ALA A 62 4.51 -5.02 -19.57
C ALA A 62 5.31 -4.82 -18.28
N LEU A 63 4.70 -5.06 -17.12
CA LEU A 63 5.45 -5.00 -15.85
C LEU A 63 6.76 -5.74 -16.13
N PRO A 64 7.93 -5.10 -15.89
CA PRO A 64 9.19 -5.78 -16.11
C PRO A 64 9.04 -7.14 -15.46
N ASP A 65 9.37 -8.19 -16.21
CA ASP A 65 9.28 -9.55 -15.70
C ASP A 65 10.19 -9.57 -14.47
N GLU A 66 9.59 -9.35 -13.29
CA GLU A 66 10.23 -9.42 -12.00
C GLU A 66 10.46 -10.91 -11.77
N THR A 67 11.28 -11.53 -12.62
CA THR A 67 12.03 -12.73 -12.28
C THR A 67 13.04 -12.31 -11.23
N GLU A 68 12.56 -11.92 -10.05
CA GLU A 68 13.32 -12.14 -8.83
C GLU A 68 13.71 -13.62 -8.89
N ARG A 69 15.02 -13.89 -8.86
CA ARG A 69 15.53 -15.26 -8.67
C ARG A 69 14.69 -15.85 -7.53
N PRO A 70 14.10 -17.05 -7.70
CA PRO A 70 13.36 -17.69 -6.63
C PRO A 70 14.25 -17.63 -5.40
N VAL A 71 13.79 -16.93 -4.36
CA VAL A 71 14.49 -16.92 -3.08
C VAL A 71 14.48 -18.37 -2.65
N ALA A 72 15.63 -19.04 -2.74
CA ALA A 72 15.79 -20.36 -2.20
C ALA A 72 15.61 -20.23 -0.70
N ILE A 73 14.38 -20.43 -0.24
CA ILE A 73 14.08 -20.60 1.17
C ILE A 73 14.74 -21.93 1.50
N ALA A 74 15.85 -21.89 2.23
CA ALA A 74 16.48 -23.09 2.75
C ALA A 74 15.37 -23.90 3.44
N GLU A 75 15.25 -25.18 3.09
CA GLU A 75 14.32 -26.12 3.72
C GLU A 75 14.76 -26.35 5.17
N GLU A 76 14.58 -25.35 6.02
CA GLU A 76 14.65 -25.52 7.46
C GLU A 76 13.44 -26.35 7.86
N HIS A 77 13.72 -27.53 8.42
CA HIS A 77 12.73 -28.50 8.89
C HIS A 77 11.86 -27.85 9.98
N VAL A 78 10.74 -27.25 9.58
CA VAL A 78 9.72 -26.77 10.51
C VAL A 78 8.97 -28.00 11.03
N PRO A 79 8.96 -28.27 12.34
CA PRO A 79 8.25 -29.41 12.90
C PRO A 79 6.76 -29.27 12.61
N THR A 80 6.24 -30.14 11.76
CA THR A 80 4.82 -30.23 11.43
C THR A 80 4.02 -30.71 12.64
N LEU A 81 3.16 -29.85 13.16
CA LEU A 81 2.06 -30.29 14.03
C LEU A 81 1.05 -31.09 13.17
N PRO A 82 0.64 -32.31 13.58
CA PRO A 82 -0.30 -33.10 12.82
C PRO A 82 -1.66 -32.39 12.75
N GLY A 83 -2.09 -32.06 11.52
CA GLY A 83 -3.41 -31.47 11.24
C GLY A 83 -3.42 -29.97 10.91
N ILE A 84 -2.28 -29.28 10.96
CA ILE A 84 -2.16 -27.89 10.51
C ILE A 84 -1.17 -27.86 9.34
N THR A 85 -1.67 -27.82 8.11
CA THR A 85 -0.84 -27.44 6.97
C THR A 85 -0.39 -26.00 7.20
N VAL A 86 0.92 -25.78 7.33
CA VAL A 86 1.48 -24.43 7.23
C VAL A 86 1.07 -23.93 5.83
N PRO A 87 0.35 -22.80 5.71
CA PRO A 87 -0.06 -22.31 4.41
C PRO A 87 1.19 -22.18 3.54
N ARG A 88 1.14 -22.75 2.33
CA ARG A 88 2.21 -22.58 1.34
C ARG A 88 2.57 -21.10 1.30
N THR A 89 3.86 -20.78 1.35
CA THR A 89 4.29 -19.40 1.13
C THR A 89 3.68 -18.95 -0.20
N PRO A 90 3.16 -17.71 -0.29
CA PRO A 90 2.46 -17.25 -1.50
C PRO A 90 3.38 -17.25 -2.74
N ASP A 91 4.69 -17.45 -2.58
CA ASP A 91 5.65 -17.74 -3.65
C ASP A 91 5.31 -19.01 -4.45
N GLN A 92 4.43 -19.89 -3.93
CA GLN A 92 4.01 -21.14 -4.58
C GLN A 92 2.60 -21.07 -5.21
N ASP A 93 1.91 -19.92 -5.17
CA ASP A 93 0.61 -19.78 -5.84
C ASP A 93 0.81 -19.33 -7.30
N PRO A 94 0.51 -20.16 -8.30
CA PRO A 94 0.69 -19.81 -9.72
C PRO A 94 -0.15 -18.60 -10.16
N LEU A 95 -1.13 -18.16 -9.36
CA LEU A 95 -1.99 -17.02 -9.66
C LEU A 95 -1.36 -15.66 -9.32
N LEU A 96 -0.40 -15.61 -8.40
CA LEU A 96 0.26 -14.40 -7.91
C LEU A 96 1.72 -14.40 -8.36
N ARG A 97 1.98 -13.75 -9.49
CA ARG A 97 3.25 -13.85 -10.22
C ARG A 97 4.36 -13.01 -9.62
N SER A 98 4.02 -11.84 -9.09
CA SER A 98 5.00 -10.88 -8.57
C SER A 98 4.87 -10.66 -7.07
N HIS A 99 5.95 -10.16 -6.46
CA HIS A 99 5.96 -9.73 -5.06
C HIS A 99 4.82 -8.73 -4.79
N ARG A 100 4.61 -7.78 -5.71
CA ARG A 100 3.55 -6.77 -5.65
C ARG A 100 2.14 -7.36 -5.61
N GLU A 101 1.86 -8.39 -6.42
CA GLU A 101 0.57 -9.09 -6.43
C GLU A 101 0.34 -9.85 -5.13
N ARG A 102 1.38 -10.49 -4.56
CA ARG A 102 1.28 -11.21 -3.28
C ARG A 102 0.97 -10.28 -2.11
N ILE A 103 1.71 -9.17 -2.01
CA ILE A 103 1.47 -8.17 -0.96
C ILE A 103 0.11 -7.50 -1.15
N GLY A 104 -0.29 -7.19 -2.40
CA GLY A 104 -1.60 -6.64 -2.71
C GLY A 104 -2.74 -7.59 -2.31
N PHE A 105 -2.61 -8.89 -2.58
CA PHE A 105 -3.62 -9.89 -2.20
C PHE A 105 -3.82 -9.95 -0.68
N VAL A 106 -2.72 -10.02 0.08
CA VAL A 106 -2.78 -9.98 1.55
C VAL A 106 -3.30 -8.62 2.06
N GLY A 107 -2.92 -7.53 1.40
CA GLY A 107 -3.46 -6.19 1.67
C GLY A 107 -4.98 -6.13 1.48
N ALA A 108 -5.53 -6.75 0.44
CA ALA A 108 -6.97 -6.81 0.23
C ALA A 108 -7.66 -7.56 1.38
N ILE A 109 -7.10 -8.69 1.82
CA ILE A 109 -7.65 -9.47 2.95
C ILE A 109 -7.62 -8.67 4.25
N LEU A 110 -6.50 -8.00 4.54
CA LEU A 110 -6.26 -7.32 5.82
C LEU A 110 -6.74 -5.87 5.84
N SER A 111 -7.15 -5.32 4.71
CA SER A 111 -7.64 -3.94 4.61
C SER A 111 -8.77 -3.53 5.57
N PRO A 112 -9.64 -4.42 6.12
CA PRO A 112 -10.59 -4.02 7.15
C PRO A 112 -9.92 -3.57 8.46
N HIS A 113 -8.66 -3.93 8.65
CA HIS A 113 -7.88 -3.66 9.86
C HIS A 113 -6.76 -2.63 9.65
N PHE A 114 -6.69 -1.99 8.48
CA PHE A 114 -5.74 -0.91 8.27
C PHE A 114 -6.00 0.25 9.24
N GLY A 115 -4.93 0.76 9.84
CA GLY A 115 -4.99 1.82 10.85
C GLY A 115 -5.29 1.33 12.27
N VAL A 116 -5.50 0.03 12.46
CA VAL A 116 -5.61 -0.56 13.82
C VAL A 116 -4.22 -0.73 14.40
N GLU A 117 -4.00 -0.25 15.62
CA GLU A 117 -2.76 -0.43 16.36
C GLU A 117 -2.90 -1.51 17.44
N VAL A 118 -1.83 -2.25 17.68
CA VAL A 118 -1.71 -3.23 18.76
C VAL A 118 -0.59 -2.83 19.70
N THR A 119 -0.88 -2.86 21.00
CA THR A 119 0.12 -2.66 22.05
C THR A 119 0.82 -3.98 22.37
N LEU A 120 2.12 -4.03 22.13
CA LEU A 120 2.97 -5.18 22.44
C LEU A 120 3.38 -5.19 23.92
N ARG A 121 3.99 -6.31 24.33
CA ARG A 121 4.70 -6.39 25.62
C ARG A 121 5.72 -5.24 25.69
N LYS A 122 5.81 -4.59 26.86
CA LYS A 122 6.63 -3.37 27.10
C LYS A 122 6.06 -2.06 26.55
N GLY A 123 4.78 -2.02 26.17
CA GLY A 123 4.08 -0.77 25.81
C GLY A 123 4.43 -0.20 24.44
N LYS A 124 5.19 -0.93 23.62
CA LYS A 124 5.47 -0.53 22.22
C LYS A 124 4.23 -0.76 21.37
N THR A 125 3.80 0.24 20.60
CA THR A 125 2.72 0.07 19.62
C THR A 125 3.27 -0.35 18.26
N THR A 126 2.46 -1.10 17.52
CA THR A 126 2.72 -1.49 16.13
C THR A 126 1.41 -1.56 15.36
N GLU A 127 1.46 -1.38 14.05
CA GLU A 127 0.28 -1.59 13.20
C GLU A 127 -0.12 -3.08 13.21
N PHE A 128 -1.43 -3.34 13.29
CA PHE A 128 -2.01 -4.68 13.47
C PHE A 128 -1.64 -5.62 12.33
N CYS A 129 -1.78 -5.19 11.07
CA CYS A 129 -1.49 -6.04 9.93
C CYS A 129 0.01 -6.41 9.89
N GLN A 130 0.90 -5.46 10.20
CA GLN A 130 2.32 -5.70 10.34
C GLN A 130 2.61 -6.72 11.46
N HIS A 131 1.91 -6.63 12.60
CA HIS A 131 2.03 -7.60 13.68
C HIS A 131 1.59 -9.01 13.26
N VAL A 132 0.45 -9.13 12.59
CA VAL A 132 -0.06 -10.41 12.08
C VAL A 132 0.94 -11.05 11.12
N LEU A 133 1.50 -10.28 10.18
CA LEU A 133 2.50 -10.81 9.24
C LEU A 133 3.77 -11.26 9.93
N ARG A 134 4.30 -10.45 10.86
CA ARG A 134 5.59 -10.73 11.50
C ARG A 134 5.51 -11.81 12.55
N GLU A 135 4.47 -11.80 13.38
CA GLU A 135 4.37 -12.71 14.53
C GLU A 135 3.49 -13.93 14.23
N GLY A 136 2.42 -13.76 13.48
CA GLY A 136 1.52 -14.85 13.10
C GLY A 136 2.05 -15.65 11.92
N LEU A 137 2.33 -14.98 10.80
CA LEU A 137 2.74 -15.64 9.56
C LEU A 137 4.26 -15.81 9.40
N LYS A 138 5.05 -15.16 10.26
CA LYS A 138 6.53 -15.16 10.21
C LYS A 138 7.10 -14.72 8.86
N TRP A 139 6.45 -13.74 8.22
CA TRP A 139 6.89 -13.19 6.93
C TRP A 139 8.16 -12.33 7.05
N PRO A 140 8.93 -12.18 5.97
CA PRO A 140 10.07 -11.28 5.92
C PRO A 140 9.72 -9.85 6.35
N VAL A 141 10.67 -9.17 6.99
CA VAL A 141 10.49 -7.78 7.46
C VAL A 141 10.15 -6.85 6.29
N LYS A 142 10.77 -7.06 5.12
CA LYS A 142 10.51 -6.26 3.90
C LYS A 142 9.03 -6.32 3.49
N ASP A 143 8.43 -7.50 3.51
CA ASP A 143 7.02 -7.73 3.14
C ASP A 143 6.07 -7.05 4.13
N SER A 144 6.39 -7.14 5.43
CA SER A 144 5.61 -6.48 6.48
C SER A 144 5.67 -4.95 6.38
N ALA A 145 6.82 -4.39 5.94
CA ALA A 145 6.98 -2.97 5.70
C ALA A 145 6.22 -2.52 4.44
N ALA A 146 6.27 -3.32 3.37
CA ALA A 146 5.47 -3.08 2.17
C ALA A 146 3.97 -3.02 2.50
N LEU A 147 3.45 -3.98 3.29
CA LEU A 147 2.05 -3.95 3.72
C LEU A 147 1.70 -2.70 4.55
N ALA A 148 2.59 -2.26 5.44
CA ALA A 148 2.39 -1.02 6.19
C ALA A 148 2.28 0.20 5.26
N SER A 149 3.09 0.25 4.20
CA SER A 149 2.98 1.28 3.15
C SER A 149 1.63 1.22 2.41
N LEU A 150 1.09 0.03 2.14
CA LEU A 150 -0.26 -0.11 1.57
C LEU A 150 -1.32 0.44 2.52
N ALA A 151 -1.24 0.10 3.82
CA ALA A 151 -2.22 0.53 4.82
C ALA A 151 -2.36 2.06 4.89
N VAL A 152 -1.27 2.79 4.67
CA VAL A 152 -1.26 4.26 4.64
C VAL A 152 -1.89 4.82 3.36
N ALA A 153 -1.67 4.19 2.21
CA ALA A 153 -2.04 4.73 0.91
C ALA A 153 -3.43 4.32 0.42
N VAL A 154 -3.89 3.12 0.79
CA VAL A 154 -5.18 2.56 0.34
C VAL A 154 -6.37 3.48 0.63
N PRO A 155 -6.52 4.09 1.83
CA PRO A 155 -7.64 5.01 2.08
C PRO A 155 -7.69 6.20 1.12
N ALA A 156 -6.53 6.76 0.76
CA ALA A 156 -6.45 7.87 -0.18
C ALA A 156 -6.88 7.43 -1.59
N PHE A 157 -6.42 6.27 -2.06
CA PHE A 157 -6.86 5.75 -3.36
C PHE A 157 -8.33 5.33 -3.37
N VAL A 158 -8.87 4.82 -2.26
CA VAL A 158 -10.31 4.53 -2.13
C VAL A 158 -11.12 5.80 -2.35
N GLU A 159 -10.68 6.94 -1.80
CA GLU A 159 -11.37 8.21 -1.98
C GLU A 159 -11.32 8.69 -3.43
N VAL A 160 -10.14 8.65 -4.06
CA VAL A 160 -9.95 8.99 -5.48
C VAL A 160 -10.87 8.18 -6.39
N LEU A 161 -10.92 6.87 -6.18
CA LEU A 161 -11.76 5.99 -6.99
C LEU A 161 -13.26 6.23 -6.73
N ARG A 162 -13.63 6.51 -5.48
CA ARG A 162 -15.03 6.76 -5.09
C ARG A 162 -15.56 8.05 -5.72
N THR A 163 -14.82 9.15 -5.60
CA THR A 163 -15.24 10.46 -6.12
C THR A 163 -15.04 10.56 -7.63
N GLY A 164 -14.06 9.83 -8.18
CA GLY A 164 -13.59 10.01 -9.55
C GLY A 164 -12.82 11.31 -9.76
N GLU A 165 -12.51 12.03 -8.68
CA GLU A 165 -11.69 13.23 -8.74
C GLU A 165 -10.23 12.83 -8.94
N GLN A 166 -9.61 13.37 -9.99
CA GLN A 166 -8.18 13.18 -10.22
C GLN A 166 -7.39 13.94 -9.14
N LEU A 167 -6.39 13.26 -8.57
CA LEU A 167 -5.46 13.91 -7.65
C LEU A 167 -4.65 14.97 -8.38
N ASP A 168 -4.48 16.13 -7.76
CA ASP A 168 -3.50 17.08 -8.25
C ASP A 168 -2.08 16.45 -8.20
N ARG A 169 -1.17 17.04 -8.98
CA ARG A 169 0.20 16.55 -9.12
C ARG A 169 0.97 16.50 -7.79
N LEU A 170 0.75 17.48 -6.91
CA LEU A 170 1.42 17.56 -5.60
C LEU A 170 0.91 16.48 -4.64
N ALA A 171 -0.42 16.33 -4.54
CA ALA A 171 -1.08 15.30 -3.75
C ALA A 171 -0.66 13.90 -4.23
N THR A 172 -0.61 13.70 -5.55
CA THR A 172 -0.10 12.48 -6.18
C THR A 172 1.34 12.21 -5.75
N GLY A 173 2.25 13.19 -5.90
CA GLY A 173 3.66 13.00 -5.53
C GLY A 173 3.87 12.67 -4.07
N ARG A 174 3.15 13.34 -3.17
CA ARG A 174 3.19 13.06 -1.73
C ARG A 174 2.68 11.65 -1.42
N LEU A 175 1.61 11.21 -2.08
CA LEU A 175 1.08 9.86 -1.92
C LEU A 175 2.08 8.81 -2.42
N LEU A 176 2.61 9.01 -3.63
CA LEU A 176 3.57 8.10 -4.27
C LEU A 176 4.89 8.00 -3.49
N LEU A 177 5.42 9.07 -2.88
CA LEU A 177 6.63 8.96 -2.06
C LEU A 177 6.46 8.09 -0.81
N ARG A 178 5.25 8.03 -0.25
CA ARG A 178 4.97 7.22 0.95
C ARG A 178 4.89 5.74 0.63
N VAL A 179 4.27 5.40 -0.50
CA VAL A 179 4.01 4.02 -0.91
C VAL A 179 5.06 3.46 -1.87
N ARG A 180 5.80 4.33 -2.55
CA ARG A 180 6.87 4.04 -3.50
C ARG A 180 6.40 3.08 -4.60
N ASP A 181 7.19 2.06 -4.88
CA ASP A 181 6.97 1.01 -5.88
C ASP A 181 5.69 0.17 -5.63
N MET A 182 5.14 0.23 -4.42
CA MET A 182 3.88 -0.44 -4.07
C MET A 182 2.62 0.36 -4.45
N TRP A 183 2.75 1.54 -5.09
CA TRP A 183 1.60 2.41 -5.37
C TRP A 183 0.50 1.73 -6.20
N ARG A 184 0.88 0.92 -7.20
CA ARG A 184 -0.08 0.17 -8.02
C ARG A 184 -0.82 -0.88 -7.20
N SER A 185 -0.12 -1.62 -6.33
CA SER A 185 -0.76 -2.57 -5.42
C SER A 185 -1.73 -1.88 -4.48
N ALA A 186 -1.38 -0.69 -3.96
CA ALA A 186 -2.30 0.09 -3.13
C ALA A 186 -3.55 0.54 -3.91
N LEU A 187 -3.40 0.99 -5.15
CA LEU A 187 -4.51 1.33 -6.04
C LEU A 187 -5.41 0.12 -6.31
N TRP A 188 -4.85 -1.06 -6.59
CA TRP A 188 -5.63 -2.27 -6.85
C TRP A 188 -6.34 -2.78 -5.59
N VAL A 189 -5.72 -2.67 -4.42
CA VAL A 189 -6.38 -2.97 -3.15
C VAL A 189 -7.53 -2.01 -2.89
N ALA A 190 -7.37 -0.72 -3.17
CA ALA A 190 -8.44 0.26 -3.07
C ALA A 190 -9.62 -0.09 -4.00
N ALA A 191 -9.34 -0.47 -5.26
CA ALA A 191 -10.35 -0.94 -6.18
C ALA A 191 -11.07 -2.21 -5.66
N ALA A 192 -10.32 -3.18 -5.12
CA ALA A 192 -10.90 -4.40 -4.54
C ALA A 192 -11.83 -4.12 -3.34
N VAL A 193 -11.51 -3.12 -2.52
CA VAL A 193 -12.39 -2.65 -1.43
C VAL A 193 -13.71 -2.16 -2.01
N LEU A 194 -13.68 -1.26 -2.99
CA LEU A 194 -14.89 -0.69 -3.59
C LEU A 194 -15.71 -1.71 -4.40
N VAL A 195 -15.05 -2.60 -5.15
CA VAL A 195 -15.70 -3.71 -5.86
C VAL A 195 -16.44 -4.64 -4.90
N THR A 196 -15.92 -4.84 -3.69
CA THR A 196 -16.56 -5.67 -2.66
C THR A 196 -17.87 -5.06 -2.15
N ASP A 197 -17.93 -3.73 -2.07
CA ASP A 197 -19.09 -2.99 -1.58
C ASP A 197 -20.16 -2.82 -2.68
N GLU A 198 -19.78 -3.03 -3.95
CA GLU A 198 -20.65 -2.82 -5.10
C GLU A 198 -21.42 -4.08 -5.51
N THR A 199 -22.75 -3.98 -5.51
CA THR A 199 -23.65 -5.11 -5.78
C THR A 199 -23.93 -5.30 -7.26
N THR A 200 -23.83 -4.23 -8.06
CA THR A 200 -24.16 -4.26 -9.48
C THR A 200 -22.93 -4.51 -10.35
N GLU A 201 -23.11 -5.20 -11.47
CA GLU A 201 -22.03 -5.39 -12.45
C GLU A 201 -21.59 -4.05 -13.07
N ALA A 202 -22.55 -3.16 -13.35
CA ALA A 202 -22.28 -1.83 -13.89
C ALA A 202 -21.41 -0.98 -12.94
N GLY A 203 -21.70 -1.02 -11.64
CA GLY A 203 -20.91 -0.33 -10.63
C GLY A 203 -19.51 -0.93 -10.51
N ARG A 204 -19.37 -2.27 -10.47
CA ARG A 204 -18.05 -2.92 -10.43
C ARG A 204 -17.20 -2.54 -11.64
N ALA A 205 -17.80 -2.58 -12.84
CA ALA A 205 -17.14 -2.15 -14.07
C ALA A 205 -16.76 -0.66 -14.04
N LYS A 206 -17.54 0.21 -13.39
CA LYS A 206 -17.19 1.61 -13.18
C LYS A 206 -15.94 1.76 -12.31
N VAL A 207 -15.87 1.09 -11.17
CA VAL A 207 -14.71 1.12 -10.28
C VAL A 207 -13.44 0.65 -10.99
N LEU A 208 -13.54 -0.44 -11.76
CA LEU A 208 -12.40 -0.97 -12.52
C LEU A 208 -11.91 0.00 -13.60
N ARG A 209 -12.82 0.67 -14.33
CA ARG A 209 -12.46 1.75 -15.27
C ARG A 209 -11.77 2.91 -14.57
N GLN A 210 -12.31 3.38 -13.44
CA GLN A 210 -11.69 4.47 -12.66
C GLN A 210 -10.29 4.08 -12.15
N CYS A 211 -10.08 2.82 -11.79
CA CYS A 211 -8.76 2.29 -11.42
C CYS A 211 -7.75 2.41 -12.56
N GLU A 212 -8.13 2.04 -13.77
CA GLU A 212 -7.28 2.16 -14.96
C GLU A 212 -7.04 3.61 -15.37
N GLU A 213 -8.08 4.44 -15.38
CA GLU A 213 -7.97 5.87 -15.65
C GLU A 213 -7.02 6.55 -14.66
N THR A 214 -7.09 6.19 -13.37
CA THR A 214 -6.18 6.69 -12.34
C THR A 214 -4.74 6.23 -12.59
N GLU A 215 -4.52 4.95 -12.92
CA GLU A 215 -3.18 4.42 -13.24
C GLU A 215 -2.58 5.13 -14.46
N LEU A 216 -3.38 5.36 -15.51
CA LEU A 216 -2.97 6.08 -16.72
C LEU A 216 -2.70 7.56 -16.45
N HIS A 217 -3.56 8.23 -15.69
CA HIS A 217 -3.36 9.64 -15.31
C HIS A 217 -2.03 9.82 -14.56
N VAL A 218 -1.77 9.00 -13.53
CA VAL A 218 -0.53 9.07 -12.75
C VAL A 218 0.71 8.79 -13.61
N SER A 219 0.67 7.74 -14.43
CA SER A 219 1.85 7.30 -15.20
C SER A 219 2.12 8.11 -16.46
N ARG A 220 1.08 8.54 -17.18
CA ARG A 220 1.22 9.20 -18.50
C ARG A 220 1.02 10.70 -18.44
N GLU A 221 -0.08 11.13 -17.85
CA GLU A 221 -0.44 12.56 -17.85
C GLU A 221 0.42 13.33 -16.85
N LEU A 222 0.62 12.75 -15.67
CA LEU A 222 1.52 13.31 -14.67
C LEU A 222 2.98 12.84 -14.87
N GLY A 223 3.24 11.70 -15.53
CA GLY A 223 4.61 11.20 -15.67
C GLY A 223 5.29 11.02 -14.30
N MET A 224 4.53 10.57 -13.30
CA MET A 224 4.99 10.42 -11.91
C MET A 224 5.26 8.96 -11.55
N ASP A 225 5.25 8.07 -12.54
CA ASP A 225 5.78 6.73 -12.31
C ASP A 225 7.25 6.85 -11.89
N GLU A 226 7.63 6.09 -10.86
CA GLU A 226 9.00 6.09 -10.32
C GLU A 226 9.46 7.43 -9.74
N CYS A 227 8.55 8.34 -9.34
CA CYS A 227 8.95 9.64 -8.80
C CYS A 227 9.76 9.57 -7.50
N TRP A 228 9.76 8.42 -6.81
CA TRP A 228 10.59 8.15 -5.64
C TRP A 228 12.05 7.84 -5.97
N GLU A 229 12.38 7.50 -7.22
CA GLU A 229 13.76 7.29 -7.70
C GLU A 229 14.41 8.59 -8.21
N TRP A 230 13.65 9.68 -8.27
CA TRP A 230 14.17 10.94 -8.76
C TRP A 230 15.31 11.46 -7.89
N PRO A 231 16.48 11.82 -8.48
CA PRO A 231 17.58 12.38 -7.71
C PRO A 231 17.17 13.72 -7.10
N PRO A 232 17.57 14.03 -5.86
CA PRO A 232 17.24 15.31 -5.24
C PRO A 232 17.86 16.47 -6.04
N LEU A 233 17.12 17.57 -6.21
CA LEU A 233 17.61 18.77 -6.91
C LEU A 233 18.82 19.40 -6.19
N ILE A 234 18.85 19.27 -4.86
CA ILE A 234 19.95 19.70 -4.01
C ILE A 234 20.05 18.75 -2.81
N ASP A 235 21.26 18.32 -2.46
CA ASP A 235 21.49 17.52 -1.27
C ASP A 235 21.51 18.39 0.01
N GLY A 236 21.35 17.76 1.18
CA GLY A 236 21.31 18.48 2.45
C GLY A 236 22.60 19.25 2.79
N THR A 237 23.77 18.77 2.34
CA THR A 237 25.06 19.42 2.60
C THR A 237 25.22 20.69 1.76
N SER A 238 24.87 20.60 0.48
CA SER A 238 24.81 21.71 -0.47
C SER A 238 23.83 22.78 0.01
N LEU A 239 22.63 22.36 0.47
CA LEU A 239 21.61 23.27 0.99
C LEU A 239 22.09 24.00 2.25
N VAL A 240 22.72 23.29 3.19
CA VAL A 240 23.34 23.87 4.40
C VAL A 240 24.38 24.92 4.04
N ARG A 241 25.27 24.62 3.10
CA ARG A 241 26.32 25.54 2.64
C ARG A 241 25.74 26.79 1.98
N GLU A 242 24.80 26.64 1.06
CA GLU A 242 24.26 27.75 0.26
C GLU A 242 23.34 28.68 1.03
N LEU A 243 22.66 28.16 2.05
CA LEU A 243 21.74 28.93 2.88
C LEU A 243 22.35 29.32 4.24
N ALA A 244 23.62 28.97 4.47
CA ALA A 244 24.33 29.13 5.74
C ALA A 244 23.50 28.63 6.94
N LEU A 245 22.85 27.47 6.76
CA LEU A 245 21.96 26.90 7.78
C LEU A 245 22.75 26.12 8.83
N PRO A 246 22.29 26.08 10.08
CA PRO A 246 22.78 25.08 11.02
C PRO A 246 22.37 23.67 10.55
N LYS A 247 23.22 22.67 10.82
CA LYS A 247 22.82 21.26 10.66
C LYS A 247 21.64 20.98 11.61
N GLY A 248 20.61 20.27 11.13
CA GLY A 248 19.49 19.87 11.98
C GLY A 248 18.17 19.62 11.24
N PRO A 249 17.06 19.44 11.99
CA PRO A 249 15.75 19.09 11.43
C PRO A 249 15.21 20.07 10.38
N ILE A 250 15.61 21.35 10.47
CA ILE A 250 15.25 22.38 9.49
C ILE A 250 15.65 21.99 8.06
N VAL A 251 16.79 21.32 7.89
CA VAL A 251 17.26 20.88 6.57
C VAL A 251 16.27 19.87 5.97
N GLY A 252 15.77 18.93 6.76
CA GLY A 252 14.77 17.95 6.32
C GLY A 252 13.44 18.60 5.93
N LEU A 253 13.00 19.61 6.68
CA LEU A 253 11.79 20.38 6.37
C LEU A 253 11.94 21.13 5.04
N LEU A 254 13.07 21.79 4.81
CA LEU A 254 13.34 22.49 3.55
C LEU A 254 13.49 21.53 2.37
N LEU A 255 14.14 20.37 2.54
CA LEU A 255 14.20 19.34 1.50
C LEU A 255 12.82 18.79 1.14
N THR A 256 11.93 18.64 2.14
CA THR A 256 10.53 18.26 1.91
C THR A 256 9.81 19.33 1.11
N ALA A 257 9.97 20.61 1.47
CA ALA A 257 9.36 21.73 0.75
C ALA A 257 9.87 21.84 -0.71
N ILE A 258 11.17 21.62 -0.94
CA ILE A 258 11.75 21.56 -2.29
C ILE A 258 11.14 20.40 -3.10
N THR A 259 10.95 19.24 -2.46
CA THR A 259 10.35 18.07 -3.10
C THR A 259 8.90 18.34 -3.49
N ASP A 260 8.13 18.97 -2.61
CA ASP A 260 6.77 19.44 -2.89
C ASP A 260 6.75 20.46 -4.05
N ALA A 261 7.67 21.43 -4.04
CA ALA A 261 7.79 22.40 -5.12
C ALA A 261 8.11 21.74 -6.46
N ARG A 262 8.96 20.70 -6.48
CA ARG A 262 9.26 19.91 -7.67
C ARG A 262 8.04 19.13 -8.16
N PHE A 263 7.20 18.61 -7.26
CA PHE A 263 5.95 18.00 -7.69
C PHE A 263 5.00 19.04 -8.29
N ALA A 264 4.93 20.25 -7.75
CA ALA A 264 4.15 21.31 -8.35
C ALA A 264 4.72 21.83 -9.68
N GLN A 265 6.05 21.80 -9.86
CA GLN A 265 6.78 22.33 -11.01
C GLN A 265 7.81 21.31 -11.52
N PRO A 266 7.48 20.51 -12.56
CA PRO A 266 8.34 19.42 -13.04
C PRO A 266 9.75 19.90 -13.45
N ASP A 267 9.83 21.08 -14.05
CA ASP A 267 11.06 21.68 -14.58
C ASP A 267 11.80 22.55 -13.55
N LEU A 268 11.50 22.38 -12.25
CA LEU A 268 12.14 23.13 -11.19
C LEU A 268 13.65 22.92 -11.20
N THR A 269 14.39 23.99 -11.47
CA THR A 269 15.85 23.94 -11.50
C THR A 269 16.43 23.96 -10.08
N ARG A 270 17.70 23.58 -9.96
CA ARG A 270 18.45 23.67 -8.70
C ARG A 270 18.42 25.07 -8.09
N ASP A 271 18.65 26.11 -8.88
CA ASP A 271 18.69 27.49 -8.40
C ASP A 271 17.31 27.96 -7.94
N GLN A 272 16.25 27.57 -8.65
CA GLN A 272 14.87 27.83 -8.23
C GLN A 272 14.52 27.09 -6.94
N ALA A 273 14.99 25.85 -6.76
CA ALA A 273 14.80 25.10 -5.52
C ALA A 273 15.48 25.78 -4.31
N VAL A 274 16.70 26.28 -4.48
CA VAL A 274 17.42 27.05 -3.44
C VAL A 274 16.68 28.34 -3.11
N GLN A 275 16.20 29.05 -4.13
CA GLN A 275 15.42 30.26 -3.95
C GLN A 275 14.09 29.99 -3.23
N HIS A 276 13.40 28.91 -3.58
CA HIS A 276 12.18 28.47 -2.89
C HIS A 276 12.46 28.15 -1.42
N ALA A 277 13.54 27.43 -1.13
CA ALA A 277 13.93 27.13 0.26
C ALA A 277 14.25 28.39 1.08
N ARG A 278 14.83 29.43 0.47
CA ARG A 278 15.01 30.74 1.13
C ARG A 278 13.66 31.36 1.48
N GLN A 279 12.72 31.38 0.54
CA GLN A 279 11.39 31.93 0.74
C GLN A 279 10.65 31.19 1.87
N VAL A 280 10.68 29.85 1.88
CA VAL A 280 10.06 29.04 2.95
C VAL A 280 10.68 29.33 4.32
N ARG A 281 12.03 29.40 4.39
CA ARG A 281 12.74 29.73 5.63
C ARG A 281 12.38 31.13 6.15
N ASP A 282 12.24 32.09 5.24
CA ASP A 282 11.99 33.49 5.61
C ASP A 282 10.52 33.74 5.95
N ALA A 283 9.60 32.94 5.40
CA ALA A 283 8.16 32.96 5.72
C ALA A 283 7.82 32.36 7.09
N ASP A 284 8.65 31.45 7.64
CA ASP A 284 8.47 30.88 8.98
C ASP A 284 9.61 31.28 9.94
N PRO A 285 9.42 32.36 10.73
CA PRO A 285 10.41 32.82 11.70
C PRO A 285 10.73 31.79 12.80
N SER A 286 9.87 30.80 13.05
CA SER A 286 10.11 29.76 14.04
C SER A 286 11.31 28.90 13.68
N LEU A 287 11.58 28.75 12.37
CA LEU A 287 12.74 28.04 11.84
C LEU A 287 14.07 28.74 12.17
N LYS A 288 14.06 30.07 12.39
CA LYS A 288 15.27 30.83 12.77
C LYS A 288 15.62 30.72 14.25
N LYS A 289 14.62 30.48 15.11
CA LYS A 289 14.77 30.54 16.58
C LYS A 289 15.26 29.26 17.23
N ARG A 290 15.31 28.12 16.52
CA ARG A 290 15.93 26.89 17.02
C ARG A 290 17.46 26.94 16.89
N ARG A 291 18.10 27.90 17.57
CA ARG A 291 19.51 27.77 17.96
C ARG A 291 19.53 26.97 19.26
N VAL A 292 19.88 25.69 19.16
CA VAL A 292 20.29 24.88 20.31
C VAL A 292 21.76 25.16 20.57
#